data_AF-A0A4R3HUT3-F1
#
_entry.id   AF-A0A4R3HUT3-F1
#
_cell.length_a   1.000
_cell.length_b   1.000
_cell.length_c   1.000
_cell.angle_alpha   90.00
_cell.angle_beta   90.00
_cell.angle_gamma   90.00
#
_symmetry.space_group_name_H-M   'P 1'
#
loop_
_entity.id
_entity.type
_entity.pdbx_description
1 polymer ?
#
loop_
_entity_poly.entity_id
_entity_poly.type
_entity_poly.pdbx_seq_one_letter_code
_entity_poly.pdbx_strand_id
1 'polypeptide(L)'
;MPPNKDHHSRLTQVNFRCSDCGPFKADPDRIVDAPEDEHHPWRYYGNCPYCSRECAQASWERALMKAWKNATGPKTEEGKAASAANLEGHPTKEESLRTRFNAMKHGASAKVAKYFPAKPGKYALCESCEVDRFWCASQPCCVKQTQNFMIHHAAFEQKKPGLLSEMHAEMQAAIFSILQQIIMTIIADGVKIERPVFHFDENGCLHLGEYTDKETGDKRMLMDVSAHPLLKPLTDFLSKNSMSLADMGMTNKVIEAEDMLPGQIATSAAPAISDDEYKRLQLQALQDLAGKVQRSNQLTNQDPILVDFNRENGGSEADVIDVEAKER
;
A
#
# COMPACT_ATOMS: atom_id res chain seq x y z
N MET A 1 29.00 -36.68 -24.07
CA MET A 1 28.13 -35.49 -24.11
C MET A 1 27.10 -35.69 -25.22
N PRO A 2 25.78 -35.70 -24.95
CA PRO A 2 24.86 -35.46 -26.04
C PRO A 2 25.11 -34.03 -26.55
N PRO A 3 25.20 -33.82 -27.88
CA PRO A 3 25.40 -32.49 -28.45
C PRO A 3 24.29 -31.55 -27.95
N ASN A 4 24.62 -30.27 -27.80
CA ASN A 4 23.65 -29.22 -27.54
C ASN A 4 22.48 -29.43 -28.51
N LYS A 5 21.32 -29.90 -28.01
CA LYS A 5 20.22 -30.27 -28.90
C LYS A 5 19.81 -29.00 -29.61
N ASP A 6 20.05 -28.95 -30.92
CA ASP A 6 19.56 -27.85 -31.74
C ASP A 6 18.04 -27.81 -31.56
N HIS A 7 17.55 -26.85 -30.77
CA HIS A 7 16.14 -26.68 -30.47
C HIS A 7 15.35 -26.23 -31.71
N HIS A 8 16.05 -25.92 -32.80
CA HIS A 8 15.54 -25.70 -34.15
C HIS A 8 15.65 -26.95 -35.03
N SER A 9 15.92 -28.14 -34.49
CA SER A 9 15.84 -29.39 -35.26
C SER A 9 14.45 -30.00 -35.17
N ARG A 10 14.05 -30.77 -36.19
CA ARG A 10 12.78 -31.49 -36.18
C ARG A 10 12.81 -32.57 -35.08
N LEU A 11 11.82 -32.53 -34.20
CA LEU A 11 11.64 -33.56 -33.18
C LEU A 11 11.24 -34.88 -33.84
N THR A 12 11.94 -35.96 -33.50
CA THR A 12 11.61 -37.32 -33.92
C THR A 12 10.47 -37.91 -33.11
N GLN A 13 10.35 -37.58 -31.82
CA GLN A 13 9.26 -38.01 -30.94
C GLN A 13 8.61 -36.82 -30.26
N VAL A 14 7.28 -36.81 -30.21
CA VAL A 14 6.47 -35.73 -29.63
C VAL A 14 5.35 -36.31 -28.76
N ASN A 15 5.05 -35.67 -27.63
CA ASN A 15 3.85 -35.99 -26.86
C ASN A 15 2.61 -35.29 -27.43
N PHE A 16 1.60 -36.09 -27.76
CA PHE A 16 0.28 -35.67 -28.22
C PHE A 16 -0.75 -35.88 -27.12
N ARG A 17 -1.88 -35.17 -27.21
CA ARG A 17 -3.01 -35.38 -26.30
C ARG A 17 -4.30 -35.53 -27.09
N CYS A 18 -4.88 -36.73 -27.05
CA CYS A 18 -6.23 -36.97 -27.55
C CYS A 18 -7.26 -36.47 -26.54
N SER A 19 -8.37 -35.88 -27.01
CA SER A 19 -9.49 -35.47 -26.16
C SER A 19 -10.13 -36.66 -25.43
N ASP A 20 -10.16 -37.82 -26.09
CA ASP A 20 -10.97 -38.97 -25.66
C ASP A 20 -10.10 -40.06 -24.99
N CYS A 21 -8.86 -40.26 -25.46
CA CYS A 21 -7.99 -41.36 -25.02
C CYS A 21 -6.80 -40.94 -24.13
N GLY A 22 -6.57 -39.64 -23.93
CA GLY A 22 -5.49 -39.13 -23.08
C GLY A 22 -4.14 -38.91 -23.81
N PRO A 23 -3.04 -38.75 -23.05
CA PRO A 23 -1.73 -38.42 -23.61
C PRO A 23 -1.02 -39.66 -24.17
N PHE A 24 -0.34 -39.49 -25.31
CA PHE A 24 0.48 -40.55 -25.92
C PHE A 24 1.73 -39.95 -26.55
N LYS A 25 2.78 -40.77 -26.66
CA LYS A 25 4.05 -40.40 -27.28
C LYS A 25 4.20 -41.17 -28.59
N ALA A 26 4.36 -40.46 -29.69
CA ALA A 26 4.48 -41.05 -31.02
C ALA A 26 5.38 -40.20 -31.91
N ASP A 27 5.78 -40.78 -33.04
CA ASP A 27 6.42 -40.05 -34.11
C ASP A 27 5.35 -39.21 -34.84
N PRO A 28 5.67 -37.98 -35.29
CA PRO A 28 4.68 -37.12 -35.93
C PRO A 28 4.34 -37.61 -37.33
N ASP A 29 3.06 -37.89 -37.57
CA ASP A 29 2.56 -38.29 -38.90
C ASP A 29 2.53 -37.11 -39.88
N ARG A 30 2.19 -35.91 -39.37
CA ARG A 30 2.10 -34.69 -40.16
C ARG A 30 2.82 -33.53 -39.47
N ILE A 31 3.69 -32.89 -40.23
CA ILE A 31 4.47 -31.73 -39.80
C ILE A 31 4.02 -30.54 -40.66
N VAL A 32 3.58 -29.47 -40.01
CA VAL A 32 3.19 -28.21 -40.67
C VAL A 32 4.23 -27.15 -40.34
N ASP A 33 4.77 -26.50 -41.35
CA ASP A 33 5.66 -25.35 -41.17
C ASP A 33 4.83 -24.16 -40.67
N ALA A 34 5.22 -23.63 -39.50
CA ALA A 34 4.58 -22.50 -38.83
C ALA A 34 5.66 -21.47 -38.46
N PRO A 35 6.21 -20.74 -39.44
CA PRO A 35 7.31 -19.80 -39.22
C PRO A 35 6.93 -18.61 -38.32
N GLU A 36 5.63 -18.37 -38.11
CA GLU A 36 5.11 -17.34 -37.18
C GLU A 36 5.33 -17.69 -35.70
N ASP A 37 5.55 -18.97 -35.37
CA ASP A 37 5.80 -19.38 -33.98
C ASP A 37 7.27 -19.08 -33.60
N GLU A 38 7.51 -17.98 -32.88
CA GLU A 38 8.85 -17.48 -32.49
C GLU A 38 9.78 -18.53 -31.83
N HIS A 39 9.20 -19.54 -31.17
CA HIS A 39 9.93 -20.46 -30.29
C HIS A 39 10.26 -21.80 -30.95
N HIS A 40 9.41 -22.29 -31.87
CA HIS A 40 9.62 -23.53 -32.61
C HIS A 40 8.83 -23.46 -33.93
N PRO A 41 9.49 -23.50 -35.10
CA PRO A 41 8.84 -23.20 -36.39
C PRO A 41 8.04 -24.36 -36.99
N TRP A 42 7.84 -25.46 -36.24
CA TRP A 42 7.07 -26.62 -36.70
C TRP A 42 5.92 -26.95 -35.75
N ARG A 43 4.76 -27.27 -36.33
CA ARG A 43 3.62 -27.86 -35.64
C ARG A 43 3.50 -29.34 -35.98
N TYR A 44 3.40 -30.15 -34.94
CA TYR A 44 3.30 -31.60 -35.06
C TYR A 44 1.86 -32.06 -34.84
N TYR A 45 1.43 -32.99 -35.68
CA TYR A 45 0.18 -33.72 -35.58
C TYR A 45 0.48 -35.22 -35.66
N GLY A 46 -0.26 -36.01 -34.87
CA GLY A 46 -0.13 -37.45 -34.83
C GLY A 46 -1.47 -38.11 -34.60
N ASN A 47 -1.67 -39.28 -35.19
CA ASN A 47 -2.90 -40.04 -35.04
C ASN A 47 -2.88 -40.80 -33.72
N CYS A 48 -4.00 -40.73 -32.98
CA CYS A 48 -4.12 -41.50 -31.75
C CYS A 48 -4.12 -43.01 -32.06
N PRO A 49 -3.31 -43.83 -31.37
CA PRO A 49 -3.25 -45.27 -31.63
C PRO A 49 -4.54 -46.02 -31.27
N TYR A 50 -5.44 -45.41 -30.48
CA TYR A 50 -6.66 -46.04 -30.00
C TYR A 50 -7.91 -45.63 -30.79
N CYS A 51 -8.02 -44.37 -31.20
CA CYS A 51 -9.21 -43.85 -31.89
C CYS A 51 -8.94 -43.31 -33.30
N SER A 52 -7.67 -43.39 -33.75
CA SER A 52 -7.20 -42.94 -35.08
C SER A 52 -7.54 -41.48 -35.44
N ARG A 53 -7.97 -40.67 -34.48
CA ARG A 53 -8.22 -39.24 -34.68
C ARG A 53 -6.89 -38.48 -34.70
N GLU A 54 -6.75 -37.54 -35.63
CA GLU A 54 -5.62 -36.61 -35.69
C GLU A 54 -5.63 -35.75 -34.41
N CYS A 55 -4.52 -35.79 -33.68
CA CYS A 55 -4.34 -35.07 -32.43
C CYS A 55 -3.23 -34.03 -32.59
N ALA A 56 -3.46 -32.83 -32.07
CA ALA A 56 -2.43 -31.81 -31.98
C ALA A 56 -1.44 -32.14 -30.85
N GLN A 57 -0.24 -31.57 -30.95
CA GLN A 57 0.77 -31.60 -29.90
C GLN A 57 0.21 -31.12 -28.55
N ALA A 58 0.63 -31.78 -27.47
CA ALA A 58 0.19 -31.42 -26.12
C ALA A 58 0.65 -29.99 -25.73
N SER A 59 -0.22 -29.23 -25.07
CA SER A 59 0.05 -27.83 -24.70
C SER A 59 1.26 -27.67 -23.77
N TRP A 60 1.47 -28.62 -22.84
CA TRP A 60 2.63 -28.62 -21.95
C TRP A 60 3.95 -28.89 -22.67
N GLU A 61 3.94 -29.69 -23.75
CA GLU A 61 5.14 -29.96 -24.57
C GLU A 61 5.61 -28.66 -25.22
N ARG A 62 4.64 -27.86 -25.69
CA ARG A 62 4.88 -26.51 -26.23
C ARG A 62 5.41 -25.54 -25.18
N ALA A 63 4.84 -25.56 -23.98
CA ALA A 63 5.34 -24.76 -22.87
C ALA A 63 6.78 -25.16 -22.48
N LEU A 64 7.11 -26.45 -22.54
CA LEU A 64 8.45 -26.96 -22.27
C LEU A 64 9.47 -26.46 -23.29
N MET A 65 9.13 -26.48 -24.59
CA MET A 65 9.99 -25.92 -25.65
C MET A 65 10.24 -24.42 -25.44
N LYS A 66 9.21 -23.66 -25.06
CA LYS A 66 9.34 -22.24 -24.70
C LYS A 66 10.26 -22.04 -23.49
N ALA A 67 10.13 -22.88 -22.47
CA ALA A 67 10.96 -22.81 -21.27
C ALA A 67 12.43 -23.15 -21.55
N TRP A 68 12.71 -24.14 -22.40
CA TRP A 68 14.08 -24.51 -22.77
C TRP A 68 14.80 -23.44 -23.58
N LYS A 69 14.12 -22.80 -24.54
CA LYS A 69 14.70 -21.68 -25.29
C LYS A 69 15.11 -20.52 -24.39
N ASN A 70 14.30 -20.25 -23.36
CA ASN A 70 14.52 -19.15 -22.41
C ASN A 70 15.25 -19.60 -21.14
N ALA A 71 15.88 -20.79 -21.14
CA ALA A 71 16.60 -21.28 -19.96
C ALA A 71 17.84 -20.38 -19.69
N THR A 72 17.76 -19.58 -18.64
CA THR A 72 18.80 -18.68 -18.15
C THR A 72 19.76 -19.39 -17.18
N GLY A 73 20.22 -20.60 -17.55
CA GLY A 73 21.22 -21.35 -16.79
C GLY A 73 22.66 -21.05 -17.23
N PRO A 74 23.67 -21.36 -16.40
CA PRO A 74 25.07 -21.24 -16.80
C PRO A 74 25.38 -22.17 -17.98
N LYS A 75 25.95 -21.60 -19.05
CA LYS A 75 26.25 -22.32 -20.29
C LYS A 75 27.62 -23.00 -20.28
N THR A 76 28.55 -22.51 -19.47
CA THR A 76 29.91 -23.04 -19.34
C THR A 76 29.92 -24.28 -18.45
N GLU A 77 30.81 -25.23 -18.74
CA GLU A 77 30.98 -26.44 -17.91
C GLU A 77 31.40 -26.07 -16.47
N GLU A 78 32.26 -25.06 -16.32
CA GLU A 78 32.64 -24.50 -15.01
C GLU A 78 31.44 -23.89 -14.27
N GLY A 79 30.56 -23.17 -14.97
CA GLY A 79 29.36 -22.57 -14.39
C GLY A 79 28.33 -23.62 -13.98
N LYS A 80 28.19 -24.70 -14.76
CA LYS A 80 27.36 -25.85 -14.39
C LYS A 80 27.92 -26.57 -13.17
N ALA A 81 29.24 -26.77 -13.09
CA ALA A 81 29.89 -27.38 -11.94
C ALA A 81 29.74 -26.51 -10.68
N ALA A 82 29.91 -25.19 -10.79
CA ALA A 82 29.68 -24.26 -9.67
C ALA A 82 28.21 -24.24 -9.23
N SER A 83 27.26 -24.26 -10.17
CA SER A 83 25.84 -24.40 -9.82
C SER A 83 25.54 -25.75 -9.18
N ALA A 84 26.10 -26.85 -9.69
CA ALA A 84 25.91 -28.17 -9.10
C ALA A 84 26.46 -28.24 -7.66
N ALA A 85 27.65 -27.68 -7.42
CA ALA A 85 28.24 -27.57 -6.09
C ALA A 85 27.40 -26.71 -5.15
N ASN A 86 26.78 -25.62 -5.65
CA ASN A 86 25.86 -24.79 -4.86
C ASN A 86 24.52 -25.48 -4.54
N LEU A 87 24.10 -26.45 -5.35
CA LEU A 87 22.91 -27.26 -5.10
C LEU A 87 23.21 -28.50 -4.22
N GLU A 88 24.47 -28.89 -4.08
CA GLU A 88 24.85 -30.02 -3.23
C GLU A 88 24.62 -29.66 -1.76
N GLY A 89 23.67 -30.33 -1.11
CA GLY A 89 23.25 -30.03 0.25
C GLY A 89 22.10 -29.03 0.40
N HIS A 90 21.62 -28.43 -0.70
CA HIS A 90 20.49 -27.50 -0.72
C HIS A 90 19.35 -27.98 -1.64
N PRO A 91 18.06 -27.78 -1.29
CA PRO A 91 17.58 -27.25 -0.01
C PRO A 91 17.66 -28.32 1.09
N THR A 92 18.21 -27.95 2.24
CA THR A 92 18.09 -28.77 3.45
C THR A 92 16.61 -28.96 3.84
N LYS A 93 16.29 -29.95 4.68
CA LYS A 93 14.89 -30.21 5.09
C LYS A 93 14.23 -28.95 5.70
N GLU A 94 14.98 -28.16 6.46
CA GLU A 94 14.51 -26.89 7.03
C GLU A 94 14.32 -25.79 5.98
N GLU A 95 15.24 -25.66 5.01
CA GLU A 95 15.12 -24.71 3.90
C GLU A 95 13.99 -25.08 2.93
N SER A 96 13.74 -26.38 2.73
CA SER A 96 12.60 -26.89 1.96
C SER A 96 11.27 -26.51 2.63
N LEU A 97 11.21 -26.53 3.96
CA LEU A 97 10.03 -26.07 4.70
C LEU A 97 9.86 -24.55 4.55
N ARG A 98 10.94 -23.76 4.66
CA ARG A 98 10.91 -22.29 4.46
C ARG A 98 10.53 -21.91 3.02
N THR A 99 11.03 -22.61 2.01
CA THR A 99 10.71 -22.39 0.59
C THR A 99 9.30 -22.86 0.25
N ARG A 100 8.81 -23.97 0.82
CA ARG A 100 7.39 -24.38 0.73
C ARG A 100 6.46 -23.34 1.35
N PHE A 101 6.85 -22.75 2.48
CA PHE A 101 6.11 -21.65 3.08
C PHE A 101 6.10 -20.41 2.19
N ASN A 102 7.20 -20.07 1.50
CA ASN A 102 7.24 -18.98 0.52
C ASN A 102 6.40 -19.26 -0.73
N ALA A 103 6.41 -20.49 -1.25
CA ALA A 103 5.57 -20.90 -2.37
C ALA A 103 4.06 -20.78 -2.06
N MET A 104 3.66 -21.05 -0.81
CA MET A 104 2.29 -20.81 -0.34
C MET A 104 1.93 -19.32 -0.18
N LYS A 105 2.90 -18.40 -0.19
CA LYS A 105 2.66 -16.95 -0.06
C LYS A 105 2.39 -16.22 -1.38
N HIS A 106 2.50 -16.91 -2.52
CA HIS A 106 2.27 -16.33 -3.84
C HIS A 106 0.85 -16.58 -4.39
N GLY A 107 -0.04 -17.20 -3.59
CA GLY A 107 -1.46 -17.23 -3.89
C GLY A 107 -2.08 -15.83 -3.78
N ALA A 108 -3.02 -15.48 -4.66
CA ALA A 108 -3.68 -14.18 -4.70
C ALA A 108 -4.35 -13.77 -3.37
N SER A 109 -4.60 -14.72 -2.46
CA SER A 109 -5.21 -14.53 -1.14
C SER A 109 -4.27 -14.87 0.03
N ALA A 110 -2.98 -15.16 -0.23
CA ALA A 110 -2.08 -15.55 0.84
C ALA A 110 -1.67 -14.32 1.67
N LYS A 111 -1.86 -14.40 3.00
CA LYS A 111 -1.29 -13.44 3.96
C LYS A 111 0.24 -13.51 3.86
N VAL A 112 0.83 -12.67 3.01
CA VAL A 112 2.28 -12.51 2.93
C VAL A 112 2.76 -12.14 4.32
N ALA A 113 3.54 -12.99 4.99
CA ALA A 113 4.11 -12.58 6.27
C ALA A 113 5.06 -11.41 6.00
N LYS A 114 4.75 -10.27 6.60
CA LYS A 114 5.37 -8.96 6.36
C LYS A 114 6.65 -8.81 7.16
N TYR A 115 7.58 -9.73 6.92
CA TYR A 115 8.90 -9.66 7.49
C TYR A 115 9.79 -8.85 6.55
N PHE A 116 10.19 -7.65 6.97
CA PHE A 116 11.16 -6.84 6.24
C PHE A 116 12.56 -7.33 6.62
N PRO A 117 13.29 -8.08 5.77
CA PRO A 117 14.62 -8.57 6.13
C PRO A 117 15.58 -7.42 6.41
N ALA A 118 16.50 -7.60 7.34
CA ALA A 118 17.60 -6.67 7.55
C ALA A 118 18.51 -6.61 6.32
N LYS A 119 18.36 -5.57 5.50
CA LYS A 119 19.20 -5.31 4.31
C LYS A 119 19.68 -3.86 4.34
N PRO A 120 20.83 -3.57 4.99
CA PRO A 120 21.34 -2.20 5.08
C PRO A 120 21.62 -1.64 3.67
N GLY A 121 21.16 -0.42 3.41
CA GLY A 121 21.36 0.28 2.14
C GLY A 121 20.49 -0.19 0.97
N LYS A 122 19.50 -1.08 1.20
CA LYS A 122 18.59 -1.56 0.13
C LYS A 122 17.20 -0.94 0.18
N TYR A 123 16.79 -0.35 1.29
CA TYR A 123 15.52 0.36 1.41
C TYR A 123 15.71 1.85 1.15
N ALA A 124 14.72 2.52 0.56
CA ALA A 124 14.76 3.98 0.34
C ALA A 124 14.95 4.74 1.66
N LEU A 125 14.35 4.24 2.75
CA LEU A 125 14.50 4.82 4.09
C LEU A 125 15.92 4.64 4.67
N CYS A 126 16.77 3.77 4.11
CA CYS A 126 18.12 3.56 4.62
C CYS A 126 19.04 4.78 4.45
N GLU A 127 18.75 5.69 3.52
CA GLU A 127 19.55 6.90 3.29
C GLU A 127 19.43 7.89 4.45
N SER A 128 18.23 8.01 5.03
CA SER A 128 17.94 8.86 6.19
C SER A 128 17.82 8.10 7.51
N CYS A 129 18.20 6.82 7.54
CA CYS A 129 18.05 5.99 8.73
C CYS A 129 19.19 6.21 9.73
N GLU A 130 18.85 6.59 10.96
CA GLU A 130 19.79 6.78 12.07
C GLU A 130 20.34 5.46 12.66
N VAL A 131 19.78 4.32 12.26
CA VAL A 131 20.17 3.02 12.78
C VAL A 131 21.53 2.60 12.20
N ASP A 132 22.48 2.28 13.08
CA ASP A 132 23.80 1.81 12.67
C ASP A 132 23.72 0.60 11.73
N ARG A 133 24.57 0.58 10.70
CA ARG A 133 24.54 -0.43 9.64
C ARG A 133 24.95 -1.80 10.15
N PHE A 134 25.90 -1.87 11.09
CA PHE A 134 26.34 -3.13 11.67
C PHE A 134 25.27 -3.71 12.58
N TRP A 135 24.64 -2.87 13.40
CA TRP A 135 23.51 -3.29 14.21
C TRP A 135 22.29 -3.69 13.36
N CYS A 136 21.98 -2.95 12.30
CA CYS A 136 20.88 -3.29 11.39
C CYS A 136 21.08 -4.68 10.75
N ALA A 137 22.30 -5.01 10.31
CA ALA A 137 22.61 -6.29 9.69
C ALA A 137 22.51 -7.50 10.64
N SER A 138 22.71 -7.29 11.95
CA SER A 138 22.60 -8.35 12.95
C SER A 138 21.17 -8.61 13.37
N GLN A 139 20.25 -7.67 13.13
CA GLN A 139 18.84 -7.86 13.44
C GLN A 139 18.17 -8.82 12.47
N PRO A 140 17.16 -9.58 12.94
CA PRO A 140 16.35 -10.41 12.06
C PRO A 140 15.64 -9.55 10.99
N CYS A 141 15.07 -8.41 11.40
CA CYS A 141 14.26 -7.56 10.53
C CYS A 141 14.71 -6.09 10.57
N CYS A 142 14.34 -5.34 9.52
CA CYS A 142 14.51 -3.90 9.48
C CYS A 142 13.58 -3.23 10.50
N VAL A 143 14.15 -2.61 11.53
CA VAL A 143 13.38 -2.03 12.65
C VAL A 143 12.44 -0.92 12.19
N LYS A 144 12.91 0.04 11.39
CA LYS A 144 12.10 1.19 10.96
C LYS A 144 10.95 0.81 10.02
N GLN A 145 11.21 -0.06 9.04
CA GLN A 145 10.13 -0.51 8.14
C GLN A 145 9.11 -1.39 8.86
N THR A 146 9.58 -2.24 9.77
CA THR A 146 8.69 -3.05 10.61
C THR A 146 7.89 -2.16 11.55
N GLN A 147 8.48 -1.13 12.14
CA GLN A 147 7.78 -0.14 12.98
C GLN A 147 6.67 0.57 12.21
N ASN A 148 6.98 1.16 11.04
CA ASN A 148 5.99 1.83 10.20
C ASN A 148 4.83 0.89 9.85
N PHE A 149 5.17 -0.33 9.43
CA PHE A 149 4.17 -1.33 9.11
C PHE A 149 3.28 -1.70 10.31
N MET A 150 3.88 -1.90 11.48
CA MET A 150 3.15 -2.25 12.70
C MET A 150 2.25 -1.12 13.18
N ILE A 151 2.67 0.14 13.06
CA ILE A 151 1.84 1.31 13.41
C ILE A 151 0.62 1.36 12.49
N HIS A 152 0.80 1.22 11.17
CA HIS A 152 -0.33 1.14 10.24
C HIS A 152 -1.23 -0.05 10.54
N HIS A 153 -0.65 -1.21 10.79
CA HIS A 153 -1.43 -2.40 11.08
C HIS A 153 -2.26 -2.26 12.36
N ALA A 154 -1.67 -1.72 13.43
CA ALA A 154 -2.34 -1.46 14.69
C ALA A 154 -3.45 -0.41 14.54
N ALA A 155 -3.21 0.65 13.77
CA ALA A 155 -4.23 1.67 13.50
C ALA A 155 -5.46 1.09 12.79
N PHE A 156 -5.24 0.20 11.81
CA PHE A 156 -6.32 -0.48 11.09
C PHE A 156 -7.02 -1.55 11.93
N GLU A 157 -6.28 -2.33 12.72
CA GLU A 157 -6.85 -3.36 13.59
C GLU A 157 -7.71 -2.75 14.70
N GLN A 158 -7.22 -1.66 15.31
CA GLN A 158 -7.92 -0.98 16.40
C GLN A 158 -9.01 -0.04 15.90
N LYS A 159 -9.17 0.15 14.58
CA LYS A 159 -10.02 1.19 13.98
C LYS A 159 -9.79 2.57 14.63
N LYS A 160 -8.55 2.85 15.01
CA LYS A 160 -8.11 4.10 15.66
C LYS A 160 -7.14 4.83 14.75
N PRO A 161 -7.67 5.54 13.76
CA PRO A 161 -6.87 6.16 12.73
C PRO A 161 -6.12 7.43 13.22
N GLY A 162 -6.48 7.96 14.40
CA GLY A 162 -5.73 9.01 15.09
C GLY A 162 -4.27 8.63 15.39
N LEU A 163 -3.94 7.34 15.46
CA LEU A 163 -2.55 6.85 15.63
C LEU A 163 -1.66 7.20 14.42
N LEU A 164 -2.25 7.43 13.25
CA LEU A 164 -1.52 7.79 12.03
C LEU A 164 -1.50 9.30 11.76
N SER A 165 -2.13 10.11 12.62
CA SER A 165 -2.25 11.56 12.40
C SER A 165 -0.89 12.25 12.24
N GLU A 166 0.08 11.91 13.10
CA GLU A 166 1.43 12.45 13.05
C GLU A 166 2.14 12.09 11.74
N MET A 167 2.14 10.80 11.38
CA MET A 167 2.78 10.32 10.15
C MET A 167 2.12 10.89 8.88
N HIS A 168 0.79 11.06 8.90
CA HIS A 168 0.08 11.70 7.80
C HIS A 168 0.32 13.21 7.74
N ALA A 169 0.44 13.89 8.88
CA ALA A 169 0.80 15.31 8.94
C ALA A 169 2.20 15.55 8.38
N GLU A 170 3.17 14.70 8.73
CA GLU A 170 4.53 14.75 8.16
C GLU A 170 4.52 14.52 6.65
N MET A 171 3.79 13.50 6.17
CA MET A 171 3.70 13.23 4.73
C MET A 171 3.03 14.37 3.98
N GLN A 172 1.98 14.99 4.54
CA GLN A 172 1.34 16.15 3.93
C GLN A 172 2.28 17.35 3.91
N ALA A 173 3.01 17.63 4.99
CA ALA A 173 4.00 18.69 5.02
C ALA A 173 5.10 18.49 3.96
N ALA A 174 5.56 17.24 3.77
CA ALA A 174 6.52 16.91 2.72
C ALA A 174 5.95 17.11 1.30
N ILE A 175 4.68 16.80 1.07
CA ILE A 175 4.04 17.04 -0.23
C ILE A 175 3.89 18.55 -0.48
N PHE A 176 3.46 19.31 0.53
CA PHE A 176 3.35 20.76 0.41
C PHE A 176 4.69 21.45 0.17
N SER A 177 5.78 20.95 0.75
CA SER A 177 7.12 21.49 0.49
C SER A 177 7.56 21.28 -0.96
N ILE A 178 7.25 20.12 -1.55
CA ILE A 178 7.51 19.85 -2.98
C ILE A 178 6.66 20.76 -3.86
N LEU A 179 5.37 20.94 -3.53
CA LEU A 179 4.49 21.87 -4.26
C LEU A 179 5.04 23.31 -4.21
N GLN A 180 5.50 23.76 -3.04
CA GLN A 180 6.11 25.07 -2.89
C GLN A 180 7.38 25.21 -3.73
N GLN A 181 8.23 24.18 -3.79
CA GLN A 181 9.42 24.18 -4.65
C GLN A 181 9.04 24.29 -6.13
N ILE A 182 8.05 23.53 -6.60
CA ILE A 182 7.56 23.61 -7.98
C ILE A 182 7.06 25.03 -8.30
N ILE A 183 6.30 25.65 -7.39
CA ILE A 183 5.81 27.02 -7.56
C ILE A 183 6.97 28.01 -7.63
N MET A 184 7.97 27.87 -6.75
CA MET A 184 9.16 28.74 -6.77
C MET A 184 9.95 28.62 -8.07
N THR A 185 10.10 27.40 -8.61
CA THR A 185 10.73 27.19 -9.93
C THR A 185 9.92 27.86 -11.05
N ILE A 186 8.59 27.73 -11.05
CA ILE A 186 7.73 28.40 -12.04
C ILE A 186 7.83 29.93 -11.94
N ILE A 187 7.96 30.50 -10.73
CA ILE A 187 8.14 31.94 -10.53
C ILE A 187 9.50 32.39 -11.09
N ALA A 188 10.56 31.60 -10.88
CA ALA A 188 11.90 31.92 -11.35
C ALA A 188 12.03 31.84 -12.88
N ASP A 189 11.51 30.79 -13.50
CA ASP A 189 11.60 30.55 -14.94
C ASP A 189 10.54 31.34 -15.74
N GLY A 190 9.47 31.77 -15.09
CA GLY A 190 8.32 32.42 -15.71
C GLY A 190 7.31 31.42 -16.29
N VAL A 191 6.07 31.88 -16.50
CA VAL A 191 4.95 31.03 -16.96
C VAL A 191 5.13 30.58 -18.42
N LYS A 192 5.89 31.35 -19.21
CA LYS A 192 6.12 31.11 -20.63
C LYS A 192 7.59 30.72 -20.86
N ILE A 193 7.79 29.57 -21.51
CA ILE A 193 9.10 29.18 -22.03
C ILE A 193 9.07 29.41 -23.54
N GLU A 194 9.96 30.27 -24.01
CA GLU A 194 10.13 30.60 -25.42
C GLU A 194 11.25 29.74 -25.99
N ARG A 195 10.94 28.90 -26.99
CA ARG A 195 11.94 28.08 -27.70
C ARG A 195 11.96 28.45 -29.18
N PRO A 196 13.14 28.54 -29.83
CA PRO A 196 13.19 28.82 -31.26
C PRO A 196 12.60 27.64 -32.03
N VAL A 197 11.75 27.92 -33.01
CA VAL A 197 11.24 26.90 -33.93
C VAL A 197 12.35 26.52 -34.91
N PHE A 198 12.69 25.23 -34.93
CA PHE A 198 13.61 24.66 -35.90
C PHE A 198 12.93 23.55 -36.69
N HIS A 199 13.18 23.54 -38.00
CA HIS A 199 12.72 22.49 -38.91
C HIS A 199 13.94 21.79 -39.51
N PHE A 200 13.87 20.45 -39.56
CA PHE A 200 14.85 19.64 -40.30
C PHE A 200 14.28 19.37 -41.68
N ASP A 201 15.05 19.70 -42.70
CA ASP A 201 14.70 19.38 -44.08
C ASP A 201 15.09 17.91 -44.41
N GLU A 202 14.58 17.33 -45.50
CA GLU A 202 14.82 15.92 -45.89
C GLU A 202 16.32 15.60 -46.10
N ASN A 203 17.16 16.62 -46.27
CA ASN A 203 18.62 16.52 -46.41
C ASN A 203 19.39 16.71 -45.09
N GLY A 204 18.71 16.79 -43.94
CA GLY A 204 19.33 16.88 -42.61
C GLY A 204 19.89 18.25 -42.23
N CYS A 205 19.60 19.31 -43.00
CA CYS A 205 19.95 20.69 -42.65
C CYS A 205 18.92 21.31 -41.69
N LEU A 206 19.41 21.99 -40.65
CA LEU A 206 18.60 22.69 -39.64
C LEU A 206 18.26 24.11 -40.13
N HIS A 207 16.98 24.39 -40.37
CA HIS A 207 16.49 25.73 -40.66
C HIS A 207 15.81 26.32 -39.43
N LEU A 208 16.32 27.46 -38.96
CA LEU A 208 15.69 28.26 -37.93
C LEU A 208 14.61 29.12 -38.58
N GLY A 209 13.39 29.13 -38.02
CA GLY A 209 12.30 29.95 -38.53
C GLY A 209 12.59 31.43 -38.29
N GLU A 210 12.86 32.19 -39.35
CA GLU A 210 13.03 33.65 -39.30
C GLU A 210 11.86 34.33 -40.00
N TYR A 211 11.34 35.41 -39.43
CA TYR A 211 10.40 36.30 -40.09
C TYR A 211 10.90 37.74 -40.05
N THR A 212 10.71 38.47 -41.15
CA THR A 212 10.99 39.91 -41.24
C THR A 212 9.75 40.70 -40.84
N ASP A 213 9.87 41.49 -39.78
CA ASP A 213 8.78 42.34 -39.28
C ASP A 213 8.57 43.53 -40.24
N LYS A 214 7.33 43.74 -40.71
CA LYS A 214 7.04 44.64 -41.85
C LYS A 214 7.19 46.14 -41.54
N GLU A 215 7.28 46.51 -40.27
CA GLU A 215 7.39 47.92 -39.86
C GLU A 215 8.81 48.35 -39.47
N THR A 216 9.70 47.42 -39.11
CA THR A 216 11.05 47.75 -38.59
C THR A 216 12.19 47.14 -39.41
N GLY A 217 11.91 46.19 -40.32
CA GLY A 217 12.93 45.61 -41.22
C GLY A 217 13.93 44.67 -40.54
N ASP A 218 13.82 44.47 -39.22
CA ASP A 218 14.68 43.56 -38.47
C ASP A 218 14.20 42.10 -38.58
N LYS A 219 15.15 41.19 -38.78
CA LYS A 219 14.90 39.74 -38.80
C LYS A 219 14.70 39.26 -37.36
N ARG A 220 13.51 38.76 -37.05
CA ARG A 220 13.20 38.17 -35.74
C ARG A 220 13.00 36.66 -35.88
N MET A 221 13.52 35.94 -34.89
CA MET A 221 13.39 34.50 -34.79
C MET A 221 11.96 34.15 -34.36
N LEU A 222 11.36 33.14 -35.00
CA LEU A 222 10.07 32.61 -34.61
C LEU A 222 10.24 31.78 -33.33
N MET A 223 9.70 32.30 -32.23
CA MET A 223 9.71 31.63 -30.93
C MET A 223 8.36 30.94 -30.72
N ASP A 224 8.39 29.63 -30.47
CA ASP A 224 7.24 28.88 -29.98
C ASP A 224 7.09 29.13 -28.48
N VAL A 225 5.89 29.57 -28.09
CA VAL A 225 5.56 29.90 -26.71
C VAL A 225 4.79 28.74 -26.12
N SER A 226 5.45 28.00 -25.23
CA SER A 226 4.82 26.87 -24.53
C SER A 226 4.63 27.19 -23.05
N ALA A 227 3.57 26.62 -22.45
CA ALA A 227 3.35 26.69 -21.02
C ALA A 227 4.44 25.90 -20.27
N HIS A 228 4.79 26.36 -19.06
CA HIS A 228 5.77 25.68 -18.23
C HIS A 228 5.41 24.20 -18.02
N PRO A 229 6.31 23.24 -18.31
CA PRO A 229 6.00 21.81 -18.31
C PRO A 229 5.60 21.28 -16.93
N LEU A 230 5.98 21.97 -15.85
CA LEU A 230 5.61 21.62 -14.46
C LEU A 230 4.17 22.00 -14.07
N LEU A 231 3.46 22.82 -14.84
CA LEU A 231 2.06 23.19 -14.52
C LEU A 231 1.10 21.99 -14.60
N LYS A 232 1.35 21.06 -15.54
CA LYS A 232 0.55 19.85 -15.69
C LYS A 232 0.76 18.89 -14.51
N PRO A 233 2.00 18.52 -14.13
CA PRO A 233 2.27 17.80 -12.88
C PRO A 233 1.68 18.47 -11.64
N LEU A 234 1.77 19.79 -11.51
CA LEU A 234 1.18 20.53 -10.38
C LEU A 234 -0.34 20.33 -10.30
N THR A 235 -1.03 20.44 -11.43
CA THR A 235 -2.49 20.24 -11.52
C THR A 235 -2.87 18.79 -11.21
N ASP A 236 -2.11 17.83 -11.73
CA ASP A 236 -2.31 16.40 -11.48
C ASP A 236 -2.05 16.06 -10.00
N PHE A 237 -1.08 16.70 -9.34
CA PHE A 237 -0.80 16.50 -7.92
C PHE A 237 -1.85 17.12 -7.00
N LEU A 238 -2.31 18.34 -7.30
CA LEU A 238 -3.36 19.01 -6.52
C LEU A 238 -4.69 18.25 -6.58
N SER A 239 -5.06 17.76 -7.77
CA SER A 239 -6.28 16.98 -7.97
C SER A 239 -6.20 15.59 -7.31
N LYS A 240 -5.04 14.92 -7.36
CA LYS A 240 -4.87 13.61 -6.72
C LYS A 240 -4.74 13.71 -5.19
N ASN A 241 -4.11 14.77 -4.66
CA ASN A 241 -4.01 14.96 -3.22
C ASN A 241 -5.38 15.31 -2.60
N SER A 242 -6.19 16.14 -3.27
CA SER A 242 -7.56 16.43 -2.82
C SER A 242 -8.48 15.20 -2.81
N MET A 243 -8.24 14.22 -3.70
CA MET A 243 -8.89 12.90 -3.61
C MET A 243 -8.37 12.06 -2.42
N SER A 244 -7.08 12.15 -2.08
CA SER A 244 -6.54 11.41 -0.92
C SER A 244 -7.13 11.87 0.42
N LEU A 245 -7.51 13.14 0.55
CA LEU A 245 -8.14 13.68 1.76
C LEU A 245 -9.59 13.20 1.96
N ALA A 246 -10.35 13.00 0.88
CA ALA A 246 -11.72 12.48 0.95
C ALA A 246 -11.76 10.94 1.04
N ASP A 247 -10.79 10.25 0.44
CA ASP A 247 -10.77 8.79 0.26
C ASP A 247 -9.93 8.06 1.32
N MET A 248 -9.24 8.77 2.22
CA MET A 248 -8.61 8.17 3.40
C MET A 248 -9.60 7.71 4.48
N GLY A 249 -10.93 7.73 4.23
CA GLY A 249 -11.92 7.10 5.11
C GLY A 249 -11.81 7.55 6.58
N MET A 250 -11.43 8.81 6.74
CA MET A 250 -11.00 9.42 8.00
C MET A 250 -11.58 10.82 8.17
N THR A 251 -12.79 11.02 7.65
CA THR A 251 -13.52 12.27 7.78
C THR A 251 -14.77 12.01 8.59
N ASN A 252 -15.07 12.91 9.54
CA ASN A 252 -16.25 12.84 10.40
C ASN A 252 -17.55 12.66 9.61
N LYS A 253 -17.63 13.02 8.32
CA LYS A 253 -18.83 12.81 7.50
C LYS A 253 -19.11 11.36 7.09
N VAL A 254 -18.08 10.50 7.03
CA VAL A 254 -18.25 9.05 6.78
C VAL A 254 -18.51 8.31 8.11
N ILE A 255 -17.94 8.80 9.21
CA ILE A 255 -18.23 8.32 10.57
C ILE A 255 -19.64 8.75 11.01
N GLU A 256 -20.06 9.99 10.75
CA GLU A 256 -21.43 10.51 10.95
C GLU A 256 -22.47 9.71 10.14
N ALA A 257 -22.07 9.16 8.98
CA ALA A 257 -22.94 8.29 8.19
C ALA A 257 -23.05 6.87 8.78
N GLU A 258 -22.05 6.37 9.52
CA GLU A 258 -22.14 5.14 10.32
C GLU A 258 -22.84 5.37 11.68
N ASP A 259 -22.70 6.53 12.31
CA ASP A 259 -23.41 6.92 13.54
C ASP A 259 -24.92 7.11 13.32
N MET A 260 -25.37 7.33 12.08
CA MET A 260 -26.78 7.31 11.70
C MET A 260 -27.40 5.90 11.61
N LEU A 261 -26.67 4.84 11.98
CA LEU A 261 -27.27 3.51 12.16
C LEU A 261 -28.05 3.47 13.48
N PRO A 262 -29.38 3.26 13.44
CA PRO A 262 -30.21 3.29 14.63
C PRO A 262 -29.91 2.06 15.50
N GLY A 263 -29.10 2.22 16.55
CA GLY A 263 -28.87 1.12 17.50
C GLY A 263 -27.70 1.19 18.46
N GLN A 264 -26.78 2.17 18.38
CA GLN A 264 -25.70 2.31 19.37
C GLN A 264 -25.85 3.59 20.21
N ILE A 265 -25.93 3.42 21.52
CA ILE A 265 -26.00 4.53 22.49
C ILE A 265 -24.55 4.97 22.78
N ALA A 266 -24.17 6.14 22.29
CA ALA A 266 -22.88 6.76 22.60
C ALA A 266 -22.90 7.40 24.01
N THR A 267 -22.04 6.94 24.90
CA THR A 267 -21.94 7.42 26.30
C THR A 267 -21.29 8.80 26.46
N SER A 268 -21.12 9.59 25.40
CA SER A 268 -20.43 10.90 25.50
C SER A 268 -20.90 11.99 24.53
N ALA A 269 -22.04 11.83 23.86
CA ALA A 269 -22.70 12.95 23.19
C ALA A 269 -23.79 13.48 24.14
N ALA A 270 -23.47 14.50 24.94
CA ALA A 270 -24.52 15.32 25.53
C ALA A 270 -25.33 15.86 24.34
N PRO A 271 -26.65 15.61 24.25
CA PRO A 271 -27.46 16.17 23.19
C PRO A 271 -27.32 17.69 23.23
N ALA A 272 -27.52 18.38 22.11
CA ALA A 272 -27.76 19.82 22.10
C ALA A 272 -29.11 20.10 22.78
N ILE A 273 -29.13 19.86 24.09
CA ILE A 273 -30.20 20.21 25.01
C ILE A 273 -30.19 21.74 25.01
N SER A 274 -31.33 22.36 24.70
CA SER A 274 -31.45 23.81 24.82
C SER A 274 -31.02 24.26 26.21
N ASP A 275 -30.33 25.40 26.33
CA ASP A 275 -29.78 25.86 27.61
C ASP A 275 -30.82 25.85 28.75
N ASP A 276 -32.10 26.05 28.44
CA ASP A 276 -33.21 26.00 29.38
C ASP A 276 -33.51 24.58 29.88
N GLU A 277 -33.43 23.58 29.00
CA GLU A 277 -33.66 22.19 29.37
C GLU A 277 -32.45 21.62 30.13
N TYR A 278 -31.23 22.09 29.83
CA TYR A 278 -30.03 21.76 30.61
C TYR A 278 -30.09 22.36 32.02
N LYS A 279 -30.52 23.62 32.15
CA LYS A 279 -30.76 24.27 33.45
C LYS A 279 -31.84 23.53 34.25
N ARG A 280 -32.91 23.06 33.61
CA ARG A 280 -33.96 22.26 34.28
C ARG A 280 -33.42 20.93 34.80
N LEU A 281 -32.62 20.23 34.00
CA LEU A 281 -31.99 18.97 34.42
C LEU A 281 -30.99 19.19 35.56
N GLN A 282 -30.21 20.28 35.52
CA GLN A 282 -29.33 20.65 36.62
C GLN A 282 -30.10 20.98 37.90
N LEU A 283 -31.19 21.77 37.80
CA LEU A 283 -32.04 22.08 38.96
C LEU A 283 -32.69 20.82 39.54
N GLN A 284 -33.15 19.90 38.68
CA GLN A 284 -33.71 18.62 39.12
C GLN A 284 -32.67 17.74 39.81
N ALA A 285 -31.44 17.68 39.29
CA ALA A 285 -30.34 16.97 39.91
C ALA A 285 -29.92 17.58 41.26
N LEU A 286 -29.91 18.91 41.38
CA LEU A 286 -29.65 19.61 42.64
C LEU A 286 -30.76 19.37 43.68
N GLN A 287 -32.02 19.33 43.25
CA GLN A 287 -33.14 18.99 44.13
C GLN A 287 -33.07 17.54 44.62
N ASP A 288 -32.71 16.58 43.76
CA ASP A 288 -32.53 15.18 44.16
C ASP A 288 -31.31 15.01 45.08
N LEU A 289 -30.22 15.73 44.83
CA LEU A 289 -29.06 15.76 45.72
C LEU A 289 -29.45 16.31 47.11
N ALA A 290 -30.15 17.44 47.16
CA ALA A 290 -30.63 18.02 48.41
C ALA A 290 -31.54 17.03 49.17
N GLY A 291 -32.45 16.35 48.47
CA GLY A 291 -33.31 15.33 49.05
C GLY A 291 -32.55 14.08 49.54
N LYS A 292 -31.44 13.70 48.91
CA LYS A 292 -30.55 12.63 49.37
C LYS A 292 -29.74 13.05 50.59
N VAL A 293 -29.23 14.28 50.63
CA VAL A 293 -28.49 14.83 51.77
C VAL A 293 -29.41 14.95 52.99
N GLN A 294 -30.64 15.45 52.83
CA GLN A 294 -31.60 15.51 53.94
C GLN A 294 -31.94 14.12 54.51
N ARG A 295 -32.16 13.13 53.63
CA ARG A 295 -32.38 11.74 54.08
C ARG A 295 -31.15 11.15 54.75
N SER A 296 -29.95 11.43 54.24
CA SER A 296 -28.71 11.00 54.86
C SER A 296 -28.55 11.62 56.25
N ASN A 297 -28.78 12.93 56.41
CA ASN A 297 -28.70 13.60 57.69
C ASN A 297 -29.76 13.08 58.68
N GLN A 298 -30.98 12.78 58.21
CA GLN A 298 -32.00 12.14 59.04
C GLN A 298 -31.58 10.74 59.49
N LEU A 299 -31.00 9.94 58.61
CA LEU A 299 -30.48 8.60 58.95
C LEU A 299 -29.31 8.67 59.92
N THR A 300 -28.37 9.60 59.72
CA THR A 300 -27.24 9.85 60.63
C THR A 300 -27.74 10.29 62.02
N ASN A 301 -28.77 11.14 62.08
CA ASN A 301 -29.37 11.59 63.33
C ASN A 301 -30.19 10.50 64.03
N GLN A 302 -30.69 9.51 63.28
CA GLN A 302 -31.43 8.36 63.80
C GLN A 302 -30.54 7.14 64.08
N ASP A 303 -29.24 7.22 63.77
CA ASP A 303 -28.30 6.14 64.03
C ASP A 303 -28.12 5.97 65.55
N PRO A 304 -28.53 4.82 66.11
CA PRO A 304 -28.51 4.59 67.55
C PRO A 304 -27.11 4.74 68.16
N ILE A 305 -26.06 4.41 67.41
CA ILE A 305 -24.67 4.48 67.89
C ILE A 305 -24.24 5.94 68.08
N LEU A 306 -24.61 6.82 67.16
CA LEU A 306 -24.31 8.26 67.24
C LEU A 306 -25.12 8.96 68.32
N VAL A 307 -26.38 8.56 68.53
CA VAL A 307 -27.22 9.09 69.61
C VAL A 307 -26.68 8.67 70.98
N ASP A 308 -26.27 7.40 71.12
CA ASP A 308 -25.66 6.90 72.36
C ASP A 308 -24.31 7.58 72.62
N PHE A 309 -23.47 7.78 71.59
CA PHE A 309 -22.20 8.49 71.70
C PHE A 309 -22.38 9.98 72.06
N ASN A 310 -23.36 10.67 71.47
CA ASN A 310 -23.70 12.06 71.81
C ASN A 310 -24.28 12.19 73.24
N ARG A 311 -25.00 11.16 73.72
CA ARG A 311 -25.53 11.11 75.08
C ARG A 311 -24.44 10.83 76.12
N GLU A 312 -23.42 10.05 75.77
CA GLU A 312 -22.28 9.74 76.63
C GLU A 312 -21.24 10.88 76.69
N ASN A 313 -21.02 11.60 75.59
CA ASN A 313 -19.95 12.61 75.48
C ASN A 313 -20.39 14.08 75.61
N GLY A 314 -21.65 14.37 75.94
CA GLY A 314 -22.06 15.72 76.35
C GLY A 314 -21.69 16.82 75.35
N GLY A 315 -22.13 16.69 74.10
CA GLY A 315 -22.24 17.79 73.12
C GLY A 315 -20.98 18.61 72.85
N SER A 316 -20.04 18.07 72.08
CA SER A 316 -19.20 18.91 71.22
C SER A 316 -19.73 18.81 69.79
N GLU A 317 -20.31 19.91 69.31
CA GLU A 317 -20.88 20.09 67.98
C GLU A 317 -19.91 19.59 66.89
N ALA A 318 -20.33 18.56 66.16
CA ALA A 318 -19.76 18.30 64.85
C ALA A 318 -20.34 19.35 63.90
N ASP A 319 -19.53 20.34 63.53
CA ASP A 319 -19.89 21.38 62.56
C ASP A 319 -20.49 20.74 61.29
N VAL A 320 -21.81 20.87 61.16
CA VAL A 320 -22.50 20.67 59.89
C VAL A 320 -22.15 21.89 59.05
N ILE A 321 -21.41 21.68 57.96
CA ILE A 321 -21.07 22.76 57.03
C ILE A 321 -22.36 23.18 56.32
N ASP A 322 -23.00 24.23 56.84
CA ASP A 322 -24.07 24.94 56.14
C ASP A 322 -23.46 25.72 54.98
N VAL A 323 -23.62 25.19 53.77
CA VAL A 323 -23.23 25.90 52.54
C VAL A 323 -24.36 26.86 52.19
N GLU A 324 -24.30 28.09 52.71
CA GLU A 324 -25.12 29.19 52.20
C GLU A 324 -24.69 29.55 50.78
N ALA A 325 -25.55 29.25 49.79
CA ALA A 325 -25.38 29.71 48.43
C ALA A 325 -25.63 31.24 48.37
N LYS A 326 -24.56 32.03 48.35
CA LYS A 326 -24.63 33.45 48.01
C LYS A 326 -24.90 33.59 46.50
N GLU A 327 -26.09 34.08 46.17
CA GLU A 327 -26.39 34.60 44.83
C GLU A 327 -25.50 35.83 44.55
N ARG A 328 -24.71 35.75 43.49
CA ARG A 328 -24.10 36.87 42.78
C ARG A 328 -24.45 36.73 41.31
#